data_AF-A0A1M2V793-F1
#
_entry.id   AF-A0A1M2V793-F1
#
_cell.length_a   1.000
_cell.length_b   1.000
_cell.length_c   1.000
_cell.angle_alpha   90.00
_cell.angle_beta   90.00
_cell.angle_gamma   90.00
#
_symmetry.space_group_name_H-M   'P 1'
#
loop_
_entity.id
_entity.type
_entity.pdbx_description
1 polymer ?
#
loop_
_entity_poly.entity_id
_entity_poly.type
_entity_poly.pdbx_seq_one_letter_code
_entity_poly.pdbx_strand_id
1 'polypeptide(L)'
;MSHTCEPDHNAAANALTAFMCVGITISYLPQLWRIVAAKSSEGFSPWFLLLGSTSAASGVLNIIVMQWGLIKCCRVLSIGSCIEATAGVFQLVLVWALFSLILVLYMIYYPADRKYVELDVDMPNHLPPRHVKTPVKSEEWKLSITLSWVVLLHIIFITFTTFLLLATNPSPDATHRSHQLELWATFLGICSGILSALQYAPQIAHTFRLKLVGALSIPMMVIQSPGAVLMVVSIAMRPGTNWTTWISYAVAGVMQGILLVMCIVFRIRQHKHGLDDFGHPLAGASAAAHADVPSSPASQTPSPVETAVGDAVGSDVRSEHGVDVVEGEHAAVGEETPLLAKPSGGQRKEGGVLSWFKR
;
A
#
# COMPACT_ATOMS: atom_id res chain seq x y z
N MET A 1 -8.75 -32.40 -32.28
CA MET A 1 -7.62 -33.10 -31.63
C MET A 1 -7.81 -32.91 -30.13
N SER A 2 -7.60 -33.98 -29.36
CA SER A 2 -7.93 -34.20 -27.94
C SER A 2 -8.07 -32.99 -27.00
N HIS A 3 -9.31 -32.71 -26.59
CA HIS A 3 -9.71 -31.87 -25.44
C HIS A 3 -9.37 -32.53 -24.10
N THR A 4 -8.11 -32.89 -23.85
CA THR A 4 -7.76 -33.52 -22.57
C THR A 4 -7.52 -32.44 -21.52
N CYS A 5 -8.60 -32.03 -20.85
CA CYS A 5 -8.51 -31.30 -19.59
C CYS A 5 -8.02 -32.28 -18.51
N GLU A 6 -6.71 -32.44 -18.41
CA GLU A 6 -6.09 -33.32 -17.43
C GLU A 6 -5.83 -32.55 -16.13
N PRO A 7 -6.24 -33.07 -14.96
CA PRO A 7 -6.02 -32.39 -13.69
C PRO A 7 -4.53 -32.42 -13.31
N ASP A 8 -3.90 -31.25 -13.28
CA ASP A 8 -2.51 -31.08 -12.81
C ASP A 8 -2.50 -30.86 -11.29
N HIS A 9 -2.13 -31.91 -10.55
CA HIS A 9 -2.07 -31.90 -9.09
C HIS A 9 -0.68 -31.51 -8.58
N ASN A 10 -0.41 -30.22 -8.48
CA ASN A 10 0.80 -29.71 -7.84
C ASN A 10 0.56 -29.35 -6.37
N ALA A 11 0.73 -30.34 -5.49
CA ALA A 11 0.48 -30.18 -4.05
C ALA A 11 1.30 -29.05 -3.41
N ALA A 12 2.57 -28.86 -3.82
CA ALA A 12 3.44 -27.83 -3.28
C ALA A 12 2.98 -26.41 -3.68
N ALA A 13 2.65 -26.20 -4.95
CA ALA A 13 2.15 -24.91 -5.44
C ALA A 13 0.78 -24.56 -4.81
N ASN A 14 -0.09 -25.56 -4.64
CA ASN A 14 -1.39 -25.39 -4.03
C ASN A 14 -1.30 -25.11 -2.52
N ALA A 15 -0.40 -25.81 -1.80
CA ALA A 15 -0.12 -25.53 -0.40
C ALA A 15 0.45 -24.11 -0.20
N LEU A 16 1.38 -23.68 -1.05
CA LEU A 16 1.91 -22.31 -1.04
C LEU A 16 0.80 -21.28 -1.27
N THR A 17 -0.09 -21.53 -2.22
CA THR A 17 -1.20 -20.61 -2.51
C THR A 17 -2.22 -20.56 -1.37
N ALA A 18 -2.54 -21.70 -0.75
CA ALA A 18 -3.40 -21.74 0.43
C ALA A 18 -2.79 -20.94 1.59
N PHE A 19 -1.49 -21.14 1.86
CA PHE A 19 -0.75 -20.36 2.85
C PHE A 19 -0.81 -18.86 2.54
N MET A 20 -0.58 -18.46 1.29
CA MET A 20 -0.67 -17.06 0.86
C MET A 20 -2.08 -16.50 1.02
N CYS A 21 -3.14 -17.23 0.67
CA CYS A 21 -4.52 -16.77 0.84
C CYS A 21 -4.88 -16.54 2.31
N VAL A 22 -4.42 -17.41 3.22
CA VAL A 22 -4.57 -17.22 4.66
C VAL A 22 -3.81 -15.98 5.12
N GLY A 23 -2.54 -15.82 4.71
CA GLY A 23 -1.72 -14.65 5.04
C GLY A 23 -2.33 -13.33 4.55
N ILE A 24 -2.85 -13.30 3.32
CA ILE A 24 -3.57 -12.16 2.75
C ILE A 24 -4.80 -11.83 3.61
N THR A 25 -5.61 -12.83 3.94
CA THR A 25 -6.83 -12.62 4.74
C THR A 25 -6.49 -12.03 6.11
N ILE A 26 -5.51 -12.62 6.81
CA ILE A 26 -5.04 -12.14 8.12
C ILE A 26 -4.47 -10.72 8.03
N SER A 27 -3.83 -10.36 6.92
CA SER A 27 -3.23 -9.02 6.74
C SER A 27 -4.29 -7.93 6.50
N TYR A 28 -5.33 -8.23 5.73
CA TYR A 28 -6.35 -7.23 5.36
C TYR A 28 -7.47 -7.10 6.39
N LEU A 29 -7.82 -8.19 7.08
CA LEU A 29 -8.98 -8.21 7.99
C LEU A 29 -8.88 -7.18 9.14
N PRO A 30 -7.74 -6.98 9.82
CA PRO A 30 -7.60 -5.95 10.84
C PRO A 30 -7.86 -4.54 10.29
N GLN A 31 -7.37 -4.24 9.08
CA GLN A 31 -7.57 -2.95 8.43
C GLN A 31 -9.05 -2.72 8.10
N LEU A 32 -9.73 -3.73 7.55
CA LEU A 32 -11.17 -3.68 7.29
C LEU A 32 -11.97 -3.46 8.57
N TRP A 33 -11.65 -4.21 9.63
CA TRP A 33 -12.30 -4.10 10.92
C TRP A 33 -12.12 -2.71 11.52
N ARG A 34 -10.91 -2.15 11.44
CA ARG A 34 -10.59 -0.82 11.96
C ARG A 34 -11.43 0.27 11.31
N ILE A 35 -11.59 0.27 9.99
CA ILE A 35 -12.44 1.27 9.29
C ILE A 35 -13.89 1.14 9.74
N VAL A 36 -14.41 -0.09 9.85
CA VAL A 36 -15.80 -0.34 10.26
C VAL A 36 -16.03 0.03 11.73
N ALA A 37 -15.08 -0.27 12.60
CA ALA A 37 -15.16 0.00 14.04
C ALA A 37 -14.99 1.50 14.34
N ALA A 38 -14.04 2.17 13.68
CA ALA A 38 -13.80 3.61 13.83
C ALA A 38 -14.87 4.46 13.14
N LYS A 39 -15.61 3.89 12.16
CA LYS A 39 -16.58 4.61 11.32
C LYS A 39 -15.99 5.84 10.63
N SER A 40 -14.68 5.84 10.41
CA SER A 40 -13.92 6.91 9.78
C SER A 40 -12.87 6.31 8.86
N SER A 41 -12.60 6.99 7.75
CA SER A 41 -11.56 6.65 6.79
C SER A 41 -10.43 7.70 6.76
N GLU A 42 -10.20 8.39 7.89
CA GLU A 42 -9.05 9.25 8.08
C GLU A 42 -7.73 8.46 7.93
N GLY A 43 -6.69 9.11 7.41
CA GLY A 43 -5.40 8.46 7.17
C GLY A 43 -5.24 7.80 5.80
N PHE A 44 -6.30 7.76 4.97
CA PHE A 44 -6.25 7.12 3.65
C PHE A 44 -6.04 8.13 2.51
N SER A 45 -5.07 7.86 1.65
CA SER A 45 -4.84 8.62 0.42
C SER A 45 -5.75 8.11 -0.73
N PRO A 46 -6.64 8.95 -1.29
CA PRO A 46 -7.49 8.55 -2.41
C PRO A 46 -6.70 8.20 -3.68
N TRP A 47 -5.54 8.82 -3.91
CA TRP A 47 -4.65 8.46 -5.01
C TRP A 47 -4.07 7.05 -4.86
N PHE A 48 -3.66 6.70 -3.64
CA PHE A 48 -3.14 5.36 -3.37
C PHE A 48 -4.21 4.28 -3.61
N LEU A 49 -5.44 4.52 -3.15
CA LEU A 49 -6.56 3.61 -3.35
C LEU A 49 -6.95 3.50 -4.85
N LEU A 50 -6.93 4.60 -5.60
CA LEU A 50 -7.15 4.60 -7.05
C LEU A 50 -6.10 3.75 -7.78
N LEU A 51 -4.82 4.09 -7.60
CA LEU A 51 -3.71 3.45 -8.31
C LEU A 51 -3.63 1.96 -7.97
N GLY A 52 -3.81 1.62 -6.69
CA GLY A 52 -3.83 0.24 -6.22
C GLY A 52 -5.01 -0.56 -6.79
N SER A 53 -6.22 -0.02 -6.79
CA SER A 53 -7.42 -0.74 -7.27
C SER A 53 -7.35 -0.97 -8.78
N THR A 54 -6.89 0.04 -9.52
CA THR A 54 -6.71 0.01 -10.98
C THR A 54 -5.60 -0.96 -11.38
N SER A 55 -4.48 -0.95 -10.66
CA SER A 55 -3.39 -1.91 -10.86
C SER A 55 -3.84 -3.34 -10.56
N ALA A 56 -4.46 -3.58 -9.41
CA ALA A 56 -4.88 -4.91 -8.99
C ALA A 56 -5.94 -5.50 -9.93
N ALA A 57 -6.90 -4.70 -10.40
CA ALA A 57 -7.89 -5.14 -11.38
C ALA A 57 -7.23 -5.57 -12.70
N SER A 58 -6.23 -4.81 -13.17
CA SER A 58 -5.47 -5.12 -14.37
C SER A 58 -4.65 -6.40 -14.21
N GLY A 59 -4.03 -6.62 -13.04
CA GLY A 59 -3.33 -7.87 -12.71
C GLY A 59 -4.25 -9.09 -12.66
N VAL A 60 -5.45 -8.96 -12.08
CA VAL A 60 -6.46 -10.03 -12.07
C VAL A 60 -6.89 -10.40 -13.49
N LEU A 61 -7.18 -9.42 -14.34
CA LEU A 61 -7.58 -9.71 -15.71
C LEU A 61 -6.41 -10.27 -16.54
N ASN A 62 -5.16 -9.86 -16.29
CA ASN A 62 -4.00 -10.50 -16.89
C ASN A 62 -3.98 -12.01 -16.58
N ILE A 63 -4.04 -12.42 -15.31
CA ILE A 63 -4.00 -13.86 -14.97
C ILE A 63 -5.21 -14.61 -15.53
N ILE A 64 -6.39 -13.99 -15.56
CA ILE A 64 -7.61 -14.59 -16.14
C ILE A 64 -7.41 -14.87 -17.63
N VAL A 65 -6.85 -13.92 -18.38
CA VAL A 65 -6.54 -14.12 -19.81
C VAL A 65 -5.50 -15.23 -19.97
N MET A 66 -4.44 -15.20 -19.16
CA MET A 66 -3.33 -16.14 -19.25
C MET A 66 -3.75 -17.58 -18.94
N GLN A 67 -4.68 -17.76 -18.00
CA GLN A 67 -5.19 -19.06 -17.55
C GLN A 67 -6.59 -19.40 -18.06
N TRP A 68 -7.09 -18.69 -19.08
CA TRP A 68 -8.46 -18.88 -19.57
C TRP A 68 -8.76 -20.31 -20.04
N GLY A 69 -7.77 -21.00 -20.62
CA GLY A 69 -7.89 -22.40 -21.01
C GLY A 69 -8.20 -23.31 -19.82
N LEU A 70 -7.53 -23.11 -18.69
CA LEU A 70 -7.76 -23.85 -17.44
C LEU A 70 -9.13 -23.53 -16.84
N ILE A 71 -9.52 -22.24 -16.87
CA ILE A 71 -10.85 -21.80 -16.41
C ILE A 71 -11.96 -22.45 -17.25
N LYS A 72 -11.78 -22.61 -18.56
CA LYS A 72 -12.74 -23.33 -19.41
C LYS A 72 -12.83 -24.80 -19.07
N CYS A 73 -11.70 -25.43 -18.76
CA CYS A 73 -11.64 -26.84 -18.33
C CYS A 73 -12.39 -27.11 -17.02
N CYS A 74 -12.58 -26.10 -16.17
CA CYS A 74 -13.41 -26.24 -14.96
C CYS A 74 -14.87 -26.64 -15.23
N ARG A 75 -15.38 -26.52 -16.46
CA ARG A 75 -16.73 -27.00 -16.81
C ARG A 75 -16.85 -28.52 -16.82
N VAL A 76 -15.72 -29.24 -17.00
CA VAL A 76 -15.67 -30.69 -17.09
C VAL A 76 -14.92 -31.35 -15.94
N LEU A 77 -14.10 -30.59 -15.21
CA LEU A 77 -13.39 -31.06 -14.01
C LEU A 77 -14.31 -31.07 -12.78
N SER A 78 -13.93 -31.89 -11.79
CA SER A 78 -14.53 -31.82 -10.45
C SER A 78 -14.27 -30.47 -9.79
N ILE A 79 -15.11 -30.07 -8.83
CA ILE A 79 -14.99 -28.78 -8.11
C ILE A 79 -13.61 -28.67 -7.43
N GLY A 80 -13.16 -29.73 -6.77
CA GLY A 80 -11.85 -29.74 -6.08
C GLY A 80 -10.69 -29.56 -7.04
N SER A 81 -10.67 -30.34 -8.14
CA SER A 81 -9.64 -30.22 -9.18
C SER A 81 -9.65 -28.85 -9.86
N CYS A 82 -10.82 -28.23 -10.04
CA CYS A 82 -10.93 -26.87 -10.58
C CYS A 82 -10.34 -25.82 -9.61
N ILE A 83 -10.65 -25.91 -8.32
CA ILE A 83 -10.10 -24.99 -7.31
C ILE A 83 -8.58 -25.09 -7.28
N GLU A 84 -8.04 -26.30 -7.34
CA GLU A 84 -6.59 -26.53 -7.42
C GLU A 84 -5.98 -25.94 -8.70
N ALA A 85 -6.60 -26.19 -9.85
CA ALA A 85 -6.13 -25.68 -11.15
C ALA A 85 -6.20 -24.15 -11.25
N THR A 86 -7.16 -23.51 -10.58
CA THR A 86 -7.40 -22.06 -10.63
C THR A 86 -6.97 -21.34 -9.35
N ALA A 87 -6.23 -22.01 -8.45
CA ALA A 87 -5.83 -21.47 -7.16
C ALA A 87 -5.08 -20.12 -7.28
N GLY A 88 -4.22 -19.98 -8.30
CA GLY A 88 -3.53 -18.71 -8.59
C GLY A 88 -4.48 -17.57 -8.94
N VAL A 89 -5.52 -17.83 -9.76
CA VAL A 89 -6.57 -16.85 -10.07
C VAL A 89 -7.32 -16.47 -8.79
N PHE A 90 -7.70 -17.45 -7.98
CA PHE A 90 -8.38 -17.21 -6.71
C PHE A 90 -7.55 -16.32 -5.78
N GLN A 91 -6.25 -16.59 -5.65
CA GLN A 91 -5.32 -15.79 -4.86
C GLN A 91 -5.31 -14.31 -5.30
N LEU A 92 -5.24 -14.03 -6.61
CA LEU A 92 -5.20 -12.65 -7.10
C LEU A 92 -6.55 -11.96 -6.99
N VAL A 93 -7.65 -12.68 -7.25
CA VAL A 93 -9.01 -12.17 -7.07
C VAL A 93 -9.26 -11.81 -5.60
N LEU A 94 -8.78 -12.63 -4.66
CA LEU A 94 -8.89 -12.35 -3.23
C LEU A 94 -8.19 -11.04 -2.85
N VAL A 95 -6.95 -10.83 -3.30
CA VAL A 95 -6.21 -9.57 -3.05
C VAL A 95 -6.97 -8.37 -3.61
N TRP A 96 -7.41 -8.46 -4.88
CA TRP A 96 -8.15 -7.39 -5.53
C TRP A 96 -9.47 -7.09 -4.83
N ALA A 97 -10.23 -8.12 -4.43
CA ALA A 97 -11.51 -7.96 -3.76
C ALA A 97 -11.36 -7.31 -2.39
N LEU A 98 -10.38 -7.75 -1.58
CA LEU A 98 -10.11 -7.17 -0.26
C LEU A 98 -9.63 -5.72 -0.38
N PHE A 99 -8.76 -5.41 -1.34
CA PHE A 99 -8.31 -4.03 -1.57
C PHE A 99 -9.44 -3.13 -2.09
N SER A 100 -10.27 -3.64 -3.01
CA SER A 100 -11.44 -2.90 -3.51
C SER A 100 -12.48 -2.68 -2.41
N LEU A 101 -12.62 -3.62 -1.47
CA LEU A 101 -13.47 -3.45 -0.29
C LEU A 101 -12.97 -2.29 0.59
N ILE A 102 -11.66 -2.10 0.74
CA ILE A 102 -11.11 -0.93 1.44
C ILE A 102 -11.54 0.36 0.73
N LEU A 103 -11.47 0.44 -0.60
CA LEU A 103 -11.93 1.61 -1.35
C LEU A 103 -13.44 1.86 -1.15
N VAL A 104 -14.26 0.82 -1.15
CA VAL A 104 -15.70 0.94 -0.89
C VAL A 104 -15.96 1.45 0.52
N LEU A 105 -15.30 0.86 1.52
CA LEU A 105 -15.41 1.29 2.92
C LEU A 105 -14.91 2.72 3.13
N TYR A 106 -13.84 3.10 2.42
CA TYR A 106 -13.33 4.48 2.39
C TYR A 106 -14.39 5.46 1.93
N MET A 107 -15.11 5.15 0.85
CA MET A 107 -16.20 6.01 0.36
C MET A 107 -17.41 6.06 1.31
N ILE A 108 -17.76 4.93 1.93
CA ILE A 108 -18.88 4.85 2.88
C ILE A 108 -18.59 5.61 4.17
N TYR A 109 -17.38 5.42 4.73
CA TYR A 109 -16.97 5.98 6.02
C TYR A 109 -16.12 7.24 5.88
N TYR A 110 -16.22 7.94 4.75
CA TYR A 110 -15.53 9.22 4.58
C TYR A 110 -15.98 10.22 5.67
N PRO A 111 -15.05 10.83 6.43
CA PRO A 111 -15.34 11.67 7.60
C PRO A 111 -16.26 12.85 7.24
N ALA A 112 -17.34 13.03 8.01
CA ALA A 112 -18.40 13.98 7.67
C ALA A 112 -17.99 15.44 7.87
N ASP A 113 -17.12 15.70 8.83
CA ASP A 113 -16.47 16.98 9.09
C ASP A 113 -15.58 17.44 7.92
N ARG A 114 -14.85 16.52 7.27
CA ARG A 114 -14.00 16.85 6.11
C ARG A 114 -14.74 16.93 4.77
N LYS A 115 -16.04 16.58 4.72
CA LYS A 115 -16.82 16.61 3.45
C LYS A 115 -17.07 18.01 2.93
N TYR A 116 -17.16 18.99 3.83
CA TYR A 116 -17.57 20.34 3.52
C TYR A 116 -16.53 21.34 4.01
N VAL A 117 -16.38 22.46 3.29
CA VAL A 117 -15.46 23.53 3.67
C VAL A 117 -16.06 24.29 4.86
N GLU A 118 -15.29 24.37 5.94
CA GLU A 118 -15.56 25.27 7.06
C GLU A 118 -14.91 26.62 6.76
N LEU A 119 -15.69 27.70 6.80
CA LEU A 119 -15.18 29.07 6.65
C LEU A 119 -15.10 29.71 8.02
N ASP A 120 -13.94 30.28 8.31
CA ASP A 120 -13.72 31.12 9.48
C ASP A 120 -14.17 32.53 9.14
N VAL A 121 -15.29 32.94 9.71
CA VAL A 121 -15.78 34.31 9.56
C VAL A 121 -15.15 35.15 10.67
N ASP A 122 -14.26 36.05 10.28
CA ASP A 122 -13.66 37.04 11.18
C ASP A 122 -14.77 37.95 11.72
N MET A 123 -14.90 37.97 13.04
CA MET A 123 -15.88 38.80 13.73
C MET A 123 -15.26 40.15 14.11
N PRO A 124 -16.02 41.26 14.02
CA PRO A 124 -15.57 42.54 14.54
C PRO A 124 -15.21 42.46 16.04
N ASN A 125 -14.22 43.25 16.47
CA ASN A 125 -13.74 43.38 17.87
C ASN A 125 -12.90 42.22 18.46
N HIS A 126 -12.01 41.59 17.69
CA HIS A 126 -11.11 40.52 18.20
C HIS A 126 -11.83 39.34 18.87
N LEU A 127 -13.12 39.12 18.55
CA LEU A 127 -13.80 37.90 18.97
C LEU A 127 -13.20 36.69 18.24
N PRO A 128 -13.19 35.50 18.87
CA PRO A 128 -12.74 34.29 18.20
C PRO A 128 -13.54 34.07 16.91
N PRO A 129 -12.89 33.60 15.82
CA PRO A 129 -13.54 33.38 14.54
C PRO A 129 -14.70 32.40 14.68
N ARG A 130 -15.80 32.68 13.99
CA ARG A 130 -16.97 31.80 13.99
C ARG A 130 -16.83 30.80 12.84
N HIS A 131 -16.64 29.53 13.19
CA HIS A 131 -16.65 28.43 12.23
C HIS A 131 -18.06 28.22 11.67
N VAL A 132 -18.25 28.50 10.38
CA VAL A 132 -19.52 28.28 9.67
C VAL A 132 -19.35 27.17 8.64
N LYS A 133 -20.12 26.09 8.78
CA LYS A 133 -20.18 25.00 7.79
C LYS A 133 -20.90 25.48 6.53
N THR A 134 -20.19 25.46 5.40
CA THR A 134 -20.80 25.78 4.10
C THR A 134 -21.35 24.52 3.42
N PRO A 135 -22.31 24.63 2.48
CA PRO A 135 -22.73 23.49 1.66
C PRO A 135 -21.71 23.12 0.56
N VAL A 136 -20.57 23.80 0.50
CA VAL A 136 -19.55 23.58 -0.54
C VAL A 136 -18.69 22.38 -0.16
N LYS A 137 -18.60 21.38 -1.05
CA LYS A 137 -17.77 20.19 -0.85
C LYS A 137 -16.28 20.56 -0.81
N SER A 138 -15.51 19.92 0.06
CA SER A 138 -14.05 20.06 0.09
C SER A 138 -13.41 19.53 -1.19
N GLU A 139 -12.23 20.07 -1.55
CA GLU A 139 -11.49 19.63 -2.74
C GLU A 139 -11.05 18.16 -2.62
N GLU A 140 -10.68 17.70 -1.41
CA GLU A 140 -10.34 16.31 -1.16
C GLU A 140 -11.53 15.36 -1.38
N TRP A 141 -12.73 15.76 -0.94
CA TRP A 141 -13.93 14.97 -1.16
C TRP A 141 -14.32 14.92 -2.64
N LYS A 142 -14.25 16.05 -3.36
CA LYS A 142 -14.47 16.09 -4.81
C LYS A 142 -13.47 15.19 -5.55
N LEU A 143 -12.20 15.25 -5.16
CA LEU A 143 -11.16 14.40 -5.73
C LEU A 143 -11.47 12.92 -5.47
N SER A 144 -11.83 12.56 -4.24
CA SER A 144 -12.17 11.18 -3.85
C SER A 144 -13.34 10.60 -4.66
N ILE A 145 -14.39 11.40 -4.87
CA ILE A 145 -15.52 11.03 -5.74
C ILE A 145 -15.04 10.83 -7.18
N THR A 146 -14.29 11.79 -7.72
CA THR A 146 -13.82 11.76 -9.12
C THR A 146 -12.96 10.53 -9.37
N LEU A 147 -11.98 10.28 -8.49
CA LEU A 147 -11.10 9.12 -8.60
C LEU A 147 -11.86 7.81 -8.45
N SER A 148 -12.86 7.72 -7.57
CA SER A 148 -13.69 6.52 -7.43
C SER A 148 -14.46 6.19 -8.71
N TRP A 149 -15.00 7.22 -9.39
CA TRP A 149 -15.62 7.04 -10.71
C TRP A 149 -14.60 6.60 -11.78
N VAL A 150 -13.39 7.16 -11.76
CA VAL A 150 -12.31 6.73 -12.67
C VAL A 150 -11.98 5.25 -12.45
N VAL A 151 -11.83 4.79 -11.20
CA VAL A 151 -11.63 3.35 -10.90
C VAL A 151 -12.77 2.52 -11.49
N LEU A 152 -14.03 2.90 -11.22
CA LEU A 152 -15.19 2.15 -11.66
C LEU A 152 -15.27 2.04 -13.19
N LEU A 153 -15.11 3.16 -13.89
CA LEU A 153 -15.12 3.20 -15.35
C LEU A 153 -13.96 2.41 -15.95
N HIS A 154 -12.76 2.51 -15.37
CA HIS A 154 -11.61 1.70 -15.78
C HIS A 154 -11.91 0.21 -15.65
N ILE A 155 -12.38 -0.25 -14.48
CA ILE A 155 -12.72 -1.66 -14.24
C ILE A 155 -13.73 -2.15 -15.27
N ILE A 156 -14.82 -1.40 -15.48
CA ILE A 156 -15.84 -1.75 -16.47
C ILE A 156 -15.22 -1.89 -17.87
N PHE A 157 -14.41 -0.91 -18.28
CA PHE A 157 -13.77 -0.90 -19.59
C PHE A 157 -12.82 -2.08 -19.81
N ILE A 158 -11.90 -2.33 -18.87
CA ILE A 158 -10.93 -3.42 -19.01
C ILE A 158 -11.62 -4.79 -18.92
N THR A 159 -12.64 -4.95 -18.07
CA THR A 159 -13.41 -6.18 -17.95
C THR A 159 -14.20 -6.44 -19.23
N PHE A 160 -14.91 -5.45 -19.74
CA PHE A 160 -15.65 -5.55 -21.00
C PHE A 160 -14.73 -5.95 -22.15
N THR A 161 -13.62 -5.24 -22.33
CA THR A 161 -12.65 -5.51 -23.40
C THR A 161 -12.05 -6.91 -23.27
N THR A 162 -11.70 -7.32 -22.06
CA THR A 162 -11.17 -8.66 -21.78
C THR A 162 -12.15 -9.75 -22.20
N PHE A 163 -13.38 -9.69 -21.73
CA PHE A 163 -14.37 -10.73 -22.04
C PHE A 163 -14.83 -10.69 -23.50
N LEU A 164 -14.87 -9.51 -24.13
CA LEU A 164 -15.10 -9.38 -25.56
C LEU A 164 -14.01 -10.13 -26.35
N LEU A 165 -12.73 -9.88 -26.07
CA LEU A 165 -11.62 -10.55 -26.75
C LEU A 165 -11.59 -12.05 -26.50
N LEU A 166 -11.90 -12.51 -25.28
CA LEU A 166 -11.99 -13.93 -24.93
C LEU A 166 -13.15 -14.65 -25.63
N ALA A 167 -14.23 -13.93 -25.93
CA ALA A 167 -15.38 -14.45 -26.66
C ALA A 167 -15.13 -14.50 -28.18
N THR A 168 -14.52 -13.45 -28.76
CA THR A 168 -14.26 -13.36 -30.20
C THR A 168 -13.04 -14.17 -30.65
N ASN A 169 -12.12 -14.48 -29.74
CA ASN A 169 -10.91 -15.26 -30.03
C ASN A 169 -10.87 -16.56 -29.21
N PRO A 170 -11.74 -17.55 -29.51
CA PRO A 170 -11.73 -18.81 -28.78
C PRO A 170 -10.41 -19.55 -29.04
N SER A 171 -9.73 -19.91 -27.95
CA SER A 171 -8.58 -20.81 -28.06
C SER A 171 -9.03 -22.26 -28.33
N PRO A 172 -8.40 -22.98 -29.28
CA PRO A 172 -8.69 -24.37 -29.58
C PRO A 172 -8.33 -25.32 -28.43
N ASP A 173 -7.26 -25.02 -27.67
CA ASP A 173 -6.73 -25.87 -26.59
C ASP A 173 -6.33 -25.05 -25.35
N ALA A 174 -6.13 -25.71 -24.21
CA ALA A 174 -5.79 -25.04 -22.95
C ALA A 174 -4.43 -24.31 -22.97
N THR A 175 -3.54 -24.71 -23.87
CA THR A 175 -2.16 -24.21 -23.99
C THR A 175 -1.99 -23.14 -25.05
N HIS A 176 -2.89 -23.09 -26.04
CA HIS A 176 -2.79 -22.11 -27.12
C HIS A 176 -3.50 -20.80 -26.72
N ARG A 177 -3.02 -19.66 -27.23
CA ARG A 177 -3.67 -18.35 -27.09
C ARG A 177 -3.51 -17.58 -28.38
N SER A 178 -4.54 -16.83 -28.77
CA SER A 178 -4.44 -15.94 -29.92
C SER A 178 -3.46 -14.79 -29.61
N HIS A 179 -2.80 -14.29 -30.66
CA HIS A 179 -1.88 -13.16 -30.54
C HIS A 179 -2.54 -11.93 -29.91
N GLN A 180 -3.82 -11.67 -30.23
CA GLN A 180 -4.58 -10.56 -29.64
C GLN A 180 -4.72 -10.68 -28.11
N LEU A 181 -4.97 -11.89 -27.60
CA LEU A 181 -5.08 -12.14 -26.16
C LEU A 181 -3.73 -11.99 -25.46
N GLU A 182 -2.64 -12.39 -26.11
CA GLU A 182 -1.29 -12.22 -25.58
C GLU A 182 -0.89 -10.74 -25.50
N LEU A 183 -1.18 -9.94 -26.54
CA LEU A 183 -0.96 -8.50 -26.52
C LEU A 183 -1.80 -7.81 -25.44
N TRP A 184 -3.07 -8.18 -25.32
CA TRP A 184 -3.96 -7.63 -24.30
C TRP A 184 -3.52 -7.97 -22.88
N ALA A 185 -3.13 -9.22 -22.62
CA ALA A 185 -2.56 -9.63 -21.34
C ALA A 185 -1.28 -8.83 -21.04
N THR A 186 -0.37 -8.73 -22.01
CA THR A 186 0.88 -7.97 -21.87
C THR A 186 0.61 -6.50 -21.52
N PHE A 187 -0.33 -5.87 -22.22
CA PHE A 187 -0.77 -4.51 -21.92
C PHE A 187 -1.29 -4.37 -20.47
N LEU A 188 -2.21 -5.24 -20.05
CA LEU A 188 -2.74 -5.24 -18.68
C LEU A 188 -1.64 -5.42 -17.62
N GLY A 189 -0.69 -6.32 -17.87
CA GLY A 189 0.42 -6.61 -16.96
C GLY A 189 1.39 -5.43 -16.82
N ILE A 190 1.79 -4.82 -17.94
CA ILE A 190 2.68 -3.64 -17.94
C ILE A 190 1.99 -2.45 -17.28
N CYS A 191 0.72 -2.17 -17.64
CA CYS A 191 -0.05 -1.10 -17.01
C CYS A 191 -0.18 -1.32 -15.50
N SER A 192 -0.46 -2.55 -15.06
CA SER A 192 -0.48 -2.91 -13.64
C SER A 192 0.88 -2.60 -12.97
N GLY A 193 2.00 -3.01 -13.59
CA GLY A 193 3.34 -2.72 -13.07
C GLY A 193 3.65 -1.22 -12.94
N ILE A 194 3.32 -0.43 -13.96
CA ILE A 194 3.52 1.04 -13.93
C ILE A 194 2.66 1.69 -12.85
N LEU A 195 1.38 1.33 -12.76
CA LEU A 195 0.47 1.88 -11.74
C LEU A 195 0.93 1.52 -10.33
N SER A 196 1.42 0.29 -10.13
CA SER A 196 2.05 -0.11 -8.86
C SER A 196 3.29 0.72 -8.56
N ALA A 197 4.18 0.96 -9.52
CA ALA A 197 5.34 1.84 -9.30
C ALA A 197 4.91 3.25 -8.85
N LEU A 198 3.94 3.84 -9.56
CA LEU A 198 3.40 5.16 -9.24
C LEU A 198 2.69 5.21 -7.88
N GLN A 199 2.12 4.09 -7.43
CA GLN A 199 1.48 3.97 -6.13
C GLN A 199 2.50 4.10 -4.98
N TYR A 200 3.69 3.49 -5.10
CA TYR A 200 4.70 3.48 -4.04
C TYR A 200 5.71 4.64 -4.12
N ALA A 201 5.94 5.19 -5.32
CA ALA A 201 6.95 6.21 -5.54
C ALA A 201 6.82 7.47 -4.65
N PRO A 202 5.62 8.05 -4.43
CA PRO A 202 5.46 9.23 -3.57
C PRO A 202 5.93 8.98 -2.14
N GLN A 203 5.63 7.80 -1.57
CA GLN A 203 6.03 7.45 -0.22
C GLN A 203 7.56 7.31 -0.10
N ILE A 204 8.20 6.67 -1.07
CA ILE A 204 9.66 6.53 -1.11
C ILE A 204 10.32 7.91 -1.21
N ALA A 205 9.84 8.76 -2.12
CA ALA A 205 10.35 10.11 -2.28
C ALA A 205 10.20 10.93 -1.00
N HIS A 206 9.02 10.86 -0.37
CA HIS A 206 8.75 11.56 0.88
C HIS A 206 9.67 11.11 2.02
N THR A 207 9.77 9.80 2.27
CA THR A 207 10.67 9.26 3.30
C THR A 207 12.13 9.64 3.01
N PHE A 208 12.54 9.64 1.74
CA PHE A 208 13.89 10.06 1.34
C PHE A 208 14.17 11.53 1.64
N ARG A 209 13.19 12.41 1.35
CA ARG A 209 13.30 13.85 1.57
C ARG A 209 13.31 14.20 3.05
N LEU A 210 12.42 13.60 3.84
CA LEU A 210 12.36 13.84 5.29
C LEU A 210 13.56 13.25 6.03
N LYS A 211 14.13 12.13 5.55
CA LYS A 211 15.21 11.38 6.21
C LYS A 211 14.86 10.92 7.63
N LEU A 212 13.56 10.75 7.89
CA LEU A 212 12.95 10.28 9.14
C LEU A 212 11.99 9.15 8.81
N VAL A 213 11.77 8.23 9.76
CA VAL A 213 10.79 7.14 9.60
C VAL A 213 9.37 7.66 9.78
N GLY A 214 9.14 8.53 10.76
CA GLY A 214 7.79 8.96 11.15
C GLY A 214 6.98 7.77 11.68
N ALA A 215 5.71 7.68 11.31
CA ALA A 215 4.81 6.64 11.80
C ALA A 215 4.71 5.39 10.92
N LEU A 216 5.63 5.23 9.97
CA LEU A 216 5.68 4.04 9.11
C LEU A 216 5.89 2.77 9.95
N SER A 217 5.00 1.78 9.80
CA SER A 217 5.09 0.50 10.53
C SER A 217 6.17 -0.42 9.95
N ILE A 218 7.40 -0.33 10.48
CA ILE A 218 8.50 -1.26 10.13
C ILE A 218 8.12 -2.73 10.34
N PRO A 219 7.47 -3.14 11.45
CA PRO A 219 7.11 -4.54 11.65
C PRO A 219 6.21 -5.09 10.54
N MET A 220 5.24 -4.29 10.08
CA MET A 220 4.36 -4.67 8.98
C MET A 220 5.15 -4.85 7.67
N MET A 221 6.06 -3.93 7.38
CA MET A 221 6.90 -4.00 6.17
C MET A 221 7.84 -5.22 6.18
N VAL A 222 8.38 -5.59 7.35
CA VAL A 222 9.23 -6.78 7.51
C VAL A 222 8.46 -8.07 7.26
N ILE A 223 7.21 -8.16 7.73
CA ILE A 223 6.36 -9.34 7.48
C ILE A 223 5.89 -9.39 6.02
N GLN A 224 5.58 -8.24 5.44
CA GLN A 224 5.04 -8.16 4.08
C GLN A 224 6.10 -8.42 2.99
N SER A 225 7.36 -8.01 3.20
CA SER A 225 8.41 -8.13 2.17
C SER A 225 8.67 -9.59 1.74
N PRO A 226 8.83 -10.58 2.65
CA PRO A 226 8.87 -12.00 2.29
C PRO A 226 7.59 -12.47 1.58
N GLY A 227 6.43 -11.98 2.02
CA GLY A 227 5.14 -12.28 1.38
C GLY A 227 5.10 -11.84 -0.09
N ALA A 228 5.68 -10.68 -0.43
CA ALA A 228 5.77 -10.23 -1.82
C ALA A 228 6.64 -11.15 -2.69
N VAL A 229 7.74 -11.68 -2.14
CA VAL A 229 8.58 -12.66 -2.84
C VAL A 229 7.80 -13.96 -3.08
N LEU A 230 7.13 -14.47 -2.04
CA LEU A 230 6.29 -15.68 -2.14
C LEU A 230 5.14 -15.49 -3.13
N MET A 231 4.57 -14.29 -3.21
CA MET A 231 3.53 -13.94 -4.19
C MET A 231 4.05 -14.07 -5.62
N VAL A 232 5.21 -13.47 -5.93
CA VAL A 232 5.84 -13.54 -7.26
C VAL A 232 6.15 -14.99 -7.62
N VAL A 233 6.77 -15.74 -6.71
CA VAL A 233 7.10 -17.16 -6.92
C VAL A 233 5.84 -18.01 -7.13
N SER A 234 4.80 -17.79 -6.31
CA SER A 234 3.51 -18.48 -6.42
C SER A 234 2.93 -18.31 -7.82
N ILE A 235 2.94 -17.09 -8.37
CA ILE A 235 2.41 -16.80 -9.71
C ILE A 235 3.33 -17.35 -10.80
N ALA A 236 4.65 -17.16 -10.68
CA ALA A 236 5.61 -17.60 -11.68
C ALA A 236 5.64 -19.13 -11.88
N MET A 237 5.32 -19.90 -10.85
CA MET A 237 5.18 -21.36 -10.93
C MET A 237 3.86 -21.81 -11.58
N ARG A 238 2.92 -20.90 -11.86
CA ARG A 238 1.62 -21.28 -12.43
C ARG A 238 1.71 -21.53 -13.93
N PRO A 239 1.08 -22.61 -14.42
CA PRO A 239 1.09 -22.97 -15.83
C PRO A 239 0.48 -21.86 -16.69
N GLY A 240 1.11 -21.61 -17.83
CA GLY A 240 0.66 -20.64 -18.81
C GLY A 240 0.86 -19.17 -18.43
N THR A 241 1.45 -18.85 -17.26
CA THR A 241 1.79 -17.47 -16.88
C THR A 241 3.11 -17.02 -17.51
N ASN A 242 3.34 -15.70 -17.58
CA ASN A 242 4.60 -15.13 -18.04
C ASN A 242 5.02 -13.97 -17.11
N TRP A 243 6.13 -13.30 -17.45
CA TRP A 243 6.64 -12.19 -16.64
C TRP A 243 5.64 -11.04 -16.44
N THR A 244 4.75 -10.82 -17.40
CA THR A 244 3.72 -9.77 -17.30
C THR A 244 2.65 -10.10 -16.26
N THR A 245 2.48 -11.37 -15.89
CA THR A 245 1.52 -11.79 -14.86
C THR A 245 2.01 -11.51 -13.45
N TRP A 246 3.32 -11.57 -13.21
CA TRP A 246 3.91 -11.34 -11.89
C TRP A 246 4.62 -9.98 -11.73
N ILE A 247 4.82 -9.22 -12.80
CA ILE A 247 5.61 -7.97 -12.79
C ILE A 247 5.08 -6.94 -11.80
N SER A 248 3.76 -6.76 -11.66
CA SER A 248 3.19 -5.78 -10.74
C SER A 248 3.47 -6.10 -9.28
N TYR A 249 3.43 -7.38 -8.92
CA TYR A 249 3.78 -7.87 -7.59
C TYR A 249 5.28 -7.78 -7.33
N ALA A 250 6.12 -8.01 -8.35
CA ALA A 250 7.56 -7.83 -8.23
C ALA A 250 7.93 -6.35 -8.05
N VAL A 251 7.34 -5.45 -8.84
CA VAL A 251 7.54 -4.00 -8.71
C VAL A 251 7.08 -3.52 -7.33
N ALA A 252 5.89 -3.92 -6.89
CA ALA A 252 5.40 -3.58 -5.56
C ALA A 252 6.33 -4.10 -4.45
N GLY A 253 6.78 -5.35 -4.54
CA GLY A 253 7.71 -5.96 -3.59
C GLY A 253 9.07 -5.27 -3.54
N VAL A 254 9.63 -4.90 -4.69
CA VAL A 254 10.90 -4.15 -4.76
C VAL A 254 10.76 -2.76 -4.17
N MET A 255 9.70 -2.03 -4.52
CA MET A 255 9.44 -0.69 -3.98
C MET A 255 9.24 -0.74 -2.45
N GLN A 256 8.48 -1.72 -1.96
CA GLN A 256 8.29 -1.95 -0.54
C GLN A 256 9.60 -2.32 0.17
N GLY A 257 10.44 -3.14 -0.47
CA GLY A 257 11.77 -3.48 0.03
C GLY A 257 12.71 -2.27 0.11
N ILE A 258 12.68 -1.38 -0.89
CA ILE A 258 13.44 -0.11 -0.87
C ILE A 258 12.99 0.75 0.31
N LEU A 259 11.68 0.91 0.51
CA LEU A 259 11.12 1.68 1.61
C LEU A 259 11.54 1.08 2.97
N LEU A 260 11.45 -0.24 3.12
CA LEU A 260 11.88 -0.94 4.33
C LEU A 260 13.36 -0.70 4.64
N VAL A 261 14.24 -0.83 3.65
CA VAL A 261 15.67 -0.57 3.80
C VAL A 261 15.91 0.86 4.25
N MET A 262 15.25 1.83 3.63
CA MET A 262 15.36 3.24 4.02
C MET A 262 14.92 3.46 5.47
N CYS A 263 13.77 2.91 5.88
CA CYS A 263 13.28 3.05 7.24
C CYS A 263 14.24 2.42 8.26
N ILE A 264 14.81 1.25 7.98
CA ILE A 264 15.81 0.62 8.85
C ILE A 264 17.06 1.51 8.96
N VAL A 265 17.58 2.02 7.84
CA VAL A 265 18.78 2.87 7.82
C VAL A 265 18.55 4.16 8.60
N PHE A 266 17.41 4.83 8.40
CA PHE A 266 17.09 6.07 9.11
C PHE A 266 16.83 5.85 10.59
N ARG A 267 16.13 4.78 10.98
CA ARG A 267 15.95 4.41 12.40
C ARG A 267 17.29 4.18 13.11
N ILE A 268 18.19 3.42 12.49
CA ILE A 268 19.53 3.17 13.05
C ILE A 268 20.30 4.50 13.19
N ARG A 269 20.21 5.38 12.19
CA ARG A 269 20.85 6.70 12.24
C ARG A 269 20.27 7.57 13.36
N GLN A 270 18.95 7.68 13.47
CA GLN A 270 18.26 8.46 14.51
C GLN A 270 18.60 7.96 15.91
N HIS A 271 18.53 6.64 16.13
CA HIS A 271 18.85 6.04 17.42
C HIS A 271 20.33 6.21 17.81
N LYS A 272 21.25 6.28 16.83
CA LYS A 272 22.66 6.63 17.09
C LYS A 272 22.83 8.08 17.56
N HIS A 273 21.94 8.98 17.15
CA HIS A 273 21.90 10.37 17.59
C HIS A 273 21.00 10.60 18.82
N GLY A 274 20.47 9.53 19.42
CA GLY A 274 19.57 9.65 20.56
C GLY A 274 18.23 10.30 20.21
N LEU A 275 17.78 10.19 18.96
CA LEU A 275 16.50 10.68 18.47
C LEU A 275 15.50 9.53 18.29
N ASP A 276 14.23 9.80 18.50
CA ASP A 276 13.12 8.90 18.17
C ASP A 276 12.80 8.90 16.67
N ASP A 277 11.79 8.11 16.27
CA ASP A 277 11.38 7.93 14.87
C ASP A 277 10.82 9.22 14.23
N PHE A 278 10.39 10.19 15.03
CA PHE A 278 9.93 11.52 14.62
C PHE A 278 11.04 12.58 14.65
N GLY A 279 12.22 12.26 15.19
CA GLY A 279 13.36 13.17 15.29
C GLY A 279 13.44 13.95 16.59
N HIS A 280 12.67 13.59 17.62
CA HIS A 280 12.76 14.20 18.95
C HIS A 280 13.82 13.51 19.82
N PRO A 281 14.54 14.24 20.70
CA PRO A 281 15.49 13.62 21.62
C PRO A 281 14.81 12.61 22.55
N LEU A 282 15.39 11.41 22.65
CA LEU A 282 14.97 10.39 23.61
C LEU A 282 15.17 10.95 25.03
N ALA A 283 14.23 10.69 25.94
CA ALA A 283 14.23 11.22 27.31
C ALA A 283 15.55 10.98 28.09
N GLY A 284 16.33 9.95 27.72
CA GLY A 284 17.66 9.71 28.28
C GLY A 284 18.78 10.65 27.80
N ALA A 285 18.63 11.29 26.64
CA ALA A 285 19.56 12.29 26.11
C ALA A 285 19.28 13.70 26.65
N SER A 286 18.00 14.03 26.90
CA SER A 286 17.61 15.30 27.54
C SER A 286 17.95 15.32 29.04
N ALA A 287 17.87 14.17 29.74
CA ALA A 287 18.29 14.07 31.14
C ALA A 287 19.81 14.26 31.34
N ALA A 288 20.64 13.97 30.33
CA ALA A 288 22.07 14.27 30.36
C ALA A 288 22.38 15.77 30.15
N ALA A 289 21.42 16.54 29.61
CA ALA A 289 21.54 17.99 29.41
C ALA A 289 20.93 18.82 30.55
N HIS A 290 20.06 18.23 31.39
CA HIS A 290 19.32 18.93 32.45
C HIS A 290 19.68 18.49 33.88
N ALA A 291 20.87 17.93 34.10
CA ALA A 291 21.32 17.48 35.43
C ALA A 291 21.70 18.61 36.43
N ASP A 292 21.23 19.84 36.22
CA ASP A 292 21.21 20.90 37.23
C ASP A 292 19.76 21.34 37.44
N VAL A 293 19.16 20.87 38.56
CA VAL A 293 18.02 21.42 39.35
C VAL A 293 17.13 20.26 39.88
N PRO A 294 16.91 20.14 41.20
CA PRO A 294 16.13 19.03 41.79
C PRO A 294 14.67 19.42 42.14
N SER A 295 13.70 18.52 41.88
CA SER A 295 12.60 18.13 42.81
C SER A 295 11.54 17.18 42.21
N SER A 296 11.44 15.96 42.80
CA SER A 296 10.29 15.17 43.32
C SER A 296 8.89 15.06 42.62
N PRO A 297 8.11 13.98 42.94
CA PRO A 297 7.54 13.08 41.92
C PRO A 297 6.01 13.10 41.80
N ALA A 298 5.49 12.66 40.64
CA ALA A 298 4.11 12.16 40.52
C ALA A 298 3.98 11.09 39.41
N SER A 299 3.17 10.09 39.73
CA SER A 299 2.79 8.90 38.97
C SER A 299 1.85 9.19 37.80
N GLN A 300 1.89 8.37 36.74
CA GLN A 300 0.74 7.59 36.23
C GLN A 300 1.07 6.80 34.94
N THR A 301 0.47 5.61 34.90
CA THR A 301 0.48 4.51 33.92
C THR A 301 0.03 4.87 32.49
N PRO A 302 0.52 4.20 31.44
CA PRO A 302 0.08 4.43 30.05
C PRO A 302 -1.23 3.70 29.70
N SER A 303 -2.04 4.38 28.89
CA SER A 303 -3.37 3.98 28.38
C SER A 303 -3.29 3.34 26.97
N PRO A 304 -4.26 2.52 26.54
CA PRO A 304 -4.17 1.56 25.41
C PRO A 304 -4.22 2.16 23.98
N VAL A 305 -3.63 3.33 23.74
CA VAL A 305 -3.80 4.10 22.47
C VAL A 305 -2.57 4.03 21.55
N GLU A 306 -1.58 3.17 21.84
CA GLU A 306 -0.34 3.07 21.07
C GLU A 306 -0.43 2.15 19.82
N THR A 307 -1.49 1.33 19.72
CA THR A 307 -1.71 0.45 18.55
C THR A 307 -2.42 1.17 17.40
N ALA A 308 -2.92 2.39 17.62
CA ALA A 308 -3.67 3.14 16.62
C ALA A 308 -2.79 3.99 15.69
N VAL A 309 -1.53 4.27 16.01
CA VAL A 309 -0.77 5.32 15.30
C VAL A 309 -0.03 4.81 14.05
N GLY A 310 0.19 3.50 13.90
CA GLY A 310 0.97 2.93 12.78
C GLY A 310 0.28 2.88 11.41
N ASP A 311 -1.03 3.11 11.34
CA ASP A 311 -1.83 3.03 10.09
C ASP A 311 -2.40 4.39 9.64
N ALA A 312 -2.27 5.46 10.44
CA ALA A 312 -2.94 6.74 10.17
C ALA A 312 -1.99 7.90 9.82
N VAL A 313 -0.67 7.74 9.99
CA VAL A 313 0.30 8.82 9.73
C VAL A 313 1.15 8.48 8.49
N GLY A 314 0.41 8.24 7.40
CA GLY A 314 0.93 8.18 6.04
C GLY A 314 0.18 9.08 5.05
N SER A 315 -0.82 9.87 5.49
CA SER A 315 -1.62 10.69 4.57
C SER A 315 -1.74 12.18 4.89
N ASP A 316 -1.24 12.68 6.02
CA ASP A 316 -1.11 14.12 6.25
C ASP A 316 0.38 14.42 6.00
N VAL A 317 0.79 14.87 4.81
CA VAL A 317 0.80 16.27 4.39
C VAL A 317 0.67 16.35 2.86
N ARG A 318 -0.38 17.02 2.36
CA ARG A 318 -0.51 17.40 0.94
C ARG A 318 -0.55 18.92 0.79
N SER A 319 0.20 19.38 -0.21
CA SER A 319 0.07 20.63 -0.97
C SER A 319 0.17 21.95 -0.24
N GLU A 320 1.27 22.64 -0.51
CA GLU A 320 1.24 24.07 -0.79
C GLU A 320 1.61 24.32 -2.27
N HIS A 321 0.73 25.08 -2.92
CA HIS A 321 0.92 25.95 -4.07
C HIS A 321 1.17 25.41 -5.49
N GLY A 322 0.29 25.85 -6.40
CA GLY A 322 0.45 25.74 -7.85
C GLY A 322 1.04 27.02 -8.47
N VAL A 323 1.30 26.95 -9.79
CA VAL A 323 1.70 28.05 -10.71
C VAL A 323 3.18 28.47 -10.49
N ASP A 324 4.14 28.53 -11.42
CA ASP A 324 4.18 28.75 -12.88
C ASP A 324 5.41 28.06 -13.53
N VAL A 325 5.35 27.78 -14.83
CA VAL A 325 6.50 27.33 -15.66
C VAL A 325 7.25 28.54 -16.19
N VAL A 326 8.47 28.80 -15.71
CA VAL A 326 9.51 29.56 -16.44
C VAL A 326 10.89 28.95 -16.16
N GLU A 327 11.61 28.73 -17.25
CA GLU A 327 12.93 28.11 -17.40
C GLU A 327 14.05 29.09 -16.99
N GLY A 328 15.15 28.60 -16.38
CA GLY A 328 16.33 29.43 -16.09
C GLY A 328 17.39 28.86 -15.15
N GLU A 329 18.43 28.26 -15.75
CA GLU A 329 19.87 28.33 -15.41
C GLU A 329 20.47 27.82 -14.06
N HIS A 330 21.69 27.28 -14.22
CA HIS A 330 22.58 26.64 -13.25
C HIS A 330 22.94 27.45 -11.99
N ALA A 331 23.10 26.78 -10.84
CA ALA A 331 24.26 26.95 -9.93
C ALA A 331 24.31 25.86 -8.84
N ALA A 332 25.49 25.26 -8.67
CA ALA A 332 25.82 24.36 -7.58
C ALA A 332 26.16 25.16 -6.31
N VAL A 333 25.55 24.82 -5.16
CA VAL A 333 26.03 25.26 -3.84
C VAL A 333 25.71 24.16 -2.81
N GLY A 334 26.73 23.74 -2.07
CA GLY A 334 26.65 22.73 -1.02
C GLY A 334 25.89 23.23 0.20
N GLU A 335 25.14 22.35 0.86
CA GLU A 335 24.39 22.68 2.05
C GLU A 335 25.08 22.17 3.32
N GLU A 336 25.46 23.14 4.13
CA GLU A 336 25.87 22.98 5.50
C GLU A 336 24.70 22.46 6.36
N THR A 337 24.98 21.38 7.07
CA THR A 337 24.19 20.86 8.19
C THR A 337 24.11 21.87 9.33
N PRO A 338 22.93 22.13 9.92
CA PRO A 338 22.87 22.80 11.21
C PRO A 338 23.37 21.85 12.31
N LEU A 339 24.41 22.32 13.00
CA LEU A 339 25.15 21.67 14.08
C LEU A 339 24.28 21.39 15.32
N LEU A 340 24.43 20.19 15.89
CA LEU A 340 24.38 20.00 17.35
C LEU A 340 25.50 19.06 17.80
N ALA A 341 26.13 19.46 18.91
CA ALA A 341 27.43 19.00 19.39
C ALA A 341 27.49 17.52 19.78
N LYS A 342 28.70 16.96 19.65
CA LYS A 342 29.06 15.58 19.97
C LYS A 342 29.25 15.42 21.49
N PRO A 343 28.49 14.56 22.20
CA PRO A 343 28.90 14.13 23.53
C PRO A 343 29.80 12.89 23.42
N SER A 344 30.88 12.93 24.18
CA SER A 344 31.88 11.87 24.35
C SER A 344 31.33 10.62 25.04
N GLY A 345 31.82 9.46 24.59
CA GLY A 345 31.84 8.12 25.21
C GLY A 345 30.98 7.84 26.44
N GLY A 346 30.02 6.91 26.28
CA GLY A 346 29.28 6.26 27.36
C GLY A 346 28.75 4.89 26.94
N GLN A 347 28.85 3.90 27.84
CA GLN A 347 28.84 2.45 27.61
C GLN A 347 27.57 1.84 26.95
N ARG A 348 27.81 0.84 26.11
CA ARG A 348 26.85 -0.01 25.39
C ARG A 348 26.20 -1.01 26.35
N LYS A 349 24.88 -0.93 26.58
CA LYS A 349 24.08 -2.03 27.15
C LYS A 349 23.40 -2.80 26.01
N GLU A 350 23.70 -4.09 25.90
CA GLU A 350 23.06 -5.01 24.98
C GLU A 350 21.60 -5.25 25.38
N GLY A 351 20.67 -4.74 24.58
CA GLY A 351 19.27 -5.15 24.58
C GLY A 351 19.04 -6.09 23.40
N GLY A 352 18.71 -7.35 23.67
CA GLY A 352 18.51 -8.38 22.66
C GLY A 352 17.30 -8.13 21.74
N VAL A 353 17.28 -8.86 20.62
CA VAL A 353 16.32 -8.79 19.50
C VAL A 353 14.84 -8.84 19.90
N LEU A 354 14.50 -9.27 21.12
CA LEU A 354 13.13 -9.27 21.62
C LEU A 354 12.61 -7.89 22.09
N SER A 355 13.47 -6.93 22.46
CA SER A 355 13.02 -5.56 22.77
C SER A 355 12.72 -4.74 21.51
N TRP A 356 13.18 -5.22 20.35
CA TRP A 356 13.06 -4.61 19.02
C TRP A 356 11.62 -4.59 18.48
N PHE A 357 10.75 -5.47 18.99
CA PHE A 357 9.36 -5.61 18.55
C PHE A 357 8.33 -4.90 19.45
N LYS A 358 8.77 -4.27 20.56
CA LYS A 358 7.85 -3.78 21.60
C LYS A 358 7.69 -2.26 21.70
N ARG A 359 8.19 -1.48 20.74
CA ARG A 359 7.93 -0.03 20.62
C ARG A 359 7.88 0.40 19.16
#